data_AF-A0A3D2BHN2-F1
#
_entry.id   AF-A0A3D2BHN2-F1
#
_cell.length_a   1.000
_cell.length_b   1.000
_cell.length_c   1.000
_cell.angle_alpha   90.00
_cell.angle_beta   90.00
_cell.angle_gamma   90.00
#
_symmetry.space_group_name_H-M   'P 1'
#
loop_
_entity.id
_entity.type
_entity.pdbx_description
1 polymer ?
#
loop_
_entity_poly.entity_id
_entity_poly.type
_entity_poly.pdbx_seq_one_letter_code
_entity_poly.pdbx_strand_id
1 'polypeptide(L)'
;MIYSANFQKWGSADDLKCAKWLFSRKCEVFQEMGLKAPKEPNFTDWANDIRLMTTIDGHTHKEICQFYKRITQDDFWKKNVQCPRTLRAQWDDLTLRLAGKKKITIDSVERDETFRLIWGTGWKPKNKIQELAAIQAKKNGLGRMNEVAGLAAWRGIWQQVAEQVAQEVLL
;
A
#
# COMPACT_ATOMS: atom_id res chain seq x y z
N MET A 1 -18.44 26.34 -5.94
CA MET A 1 -18.39 26.33 -4.47
C MET A 1 -19.63 25.61 -3.94
N ILE A 2 -19.54 25.00 -2.77
CA ILE A 2 -20.64 24.31 -2.07
C ILE A 2 -20.67 24.80 -0.62
N TYR A 3 -21.87 24.93 -0.04
CA TYR A 3 -22.08 25.42 1.33
C TYR A 3 -23.03 24.51 2.10
N SER A 4 -22.90 24.49 3.41
CA SER A 4 -23.91 23.87 4.29
C SER A 4 -25.11 24.81 4.42
N ALA A 5 -26.27 24.27 4.77
CA ALA A 5 -27.49 25.06 4.94
C ALA A 5 -27.34 26.20 5.96
N ASN A 6 -26.46 26.02 6.96
CA ASN A 6 -26.14 27.03 7.97
C ASN A 6 -24.89 27.86 7.64
N PHE A 7 -24.33 27.73 6.43
CA PHE A 7 -23.14 28.43 5.94
C PHE A 7 -21.85 28.29 6.76
N GLN A 8 -21.80 27.37 7.74
CA GLN A 8 -20.62 27.14 8.56
C GLN A 8 -19.53 26.32 7.86
N LYS A 9 -19.90 25.52 6.87
CA LYS A 9 -18.98 24.64 6.13
C LYS A 9 -19.09 24.92 4.64
N TRP A 10 -17.94 24.93 3.98
CA TRP A 10 -17.87 25.20 2.56
C TRP A 10 -16.64 24.59 1.91
N GLY A 11 -16.70 24.45 0.59
CA GLY A 11 -15.57 24.07 -0.25
C GLY A 11 -15.65 24.70 -1.64
N SER A 12 -14.49 24.87 -2.27
CA SER A 12 -14.36 25.29 -3.67
C SER A 12 -14.92 24.24 -4.64
N ALA A 13 -14.92 24.58 -5.94
CA ALA A 13 -15.28 23.59 -6.96
C ALA A 13 -14.28 22.43 -7.01
N ASP A 14 -12.99 22.72 -6.81
CA ASP A 14 -11.93 21.70 -6.81
C ASP A 14 -11.98 20.82 -5.55
N ASP A 15 -12.32 21.39 -4.39
CA ASP A 15 -12.54 20.61 -3.17
C ASP A 15 -13.70 19.62 -3.34
N LEU A 16 -14.81 20.07 -3.96
CA LEU A 16 -15.95 19.20 -4.27
C LEU A 16 -15.58 18.12 -5.30
N LYS A 17 -14.79 18.47 -6.32
CA LYS A 17 -14.31 17.51 -7.32
C LYS A 17 -13.44 16.44 -6.67
N CYS A 18 -12.52 16.83 -5.79
CA CYS A 18 -11.70 15.93 -5.00
C CYS A 18 -12.59 15.04 -4.09
N ALA A 19 -13.56 15.62 -3.38
CA ALA A 19 -14.50 14.86 -2.54
C ALA A 19 -15.25 13.77 -3.31
N LYS A 20 -15.78 14.11 -4.49
CA LYS A 20 -16.46 13.16 -5.38
C LYS A 20 -15.51 12.06 -5.87
N TRP A 21 -14.26 12.40 -6.19
CA TRP A 21 -13.27 11.40 -6.58
C TRP A 21 -12.97 10.42 -5.44
N LEU A 22 -12.77 10.91 -4.22
CA LEU A 22 -12.56 10.08 -3.03
C LEU A 22 -13.75 9.12 -2.81
N PHE A 23 -14.98 9.60 -3.01
CA PHE A 23 -16.16 8.76 -2.87
C PHE A 23 -16.27 7.72 -3.99
N SER A 24 -15.97 8.09 -5.24
CA SER A 24 -15.89 7.14 -6.36
C SER A 24 -14.90 6.01 -6.05
N ARG A 25 -13.70 6.35 -5.57
CA ARG A 25 -12.70 5.35 -5.20
C ARG A 25 -13.18 4.44 -4.07
N LYS A 26 -13.93 4.96 -3.10
CA LYS A 26 -14.56 4.16 -2.06
C LYS A 26 -15.60 3.18 -2.63
N CYS A 27 -16.43 3.62 -3.57
CA CYS A 27 -17.40 2.74 -4.25
C CYS A 27 -16.69 1.60 -5.00
N GLU A 28 -15.60 1.89 -5.71
CA GLU A 28 -14.77 0.88 -6.37
C GLU A 28 -14.27 -0.18 -5.38
N VAL A 29 -13.73 0.22 -4.23
CA VAL A 29 -13.23 -0.70 -3.20
C VAL A 29 -14.35 -1.59 -2.65
N PHE A 30 -15.55 -1.04 -2.43
CA PHE A 30 -16.70 -1.83 -1.98
C PHE A 30 -17.10 -2.86 -3.05
N GLN A 31 -17.10 -2.47 -4.32
CA GLN A 31 -17.39 -3.38 -5.43
C GLN A 31 -16.32 -4.49 -5.56
N GLU A 32 -15.03 -4.13 -5.50
CA GLU A 32 -13.90 -5.09 -5.51
C GLU A 32 -14.02 -6.14 -4.39
N MET A 33 -14.61 -5.76 -3.26
CA MET A 33 -14.86 -6.64 -2.11
C MET A 33 -16.21 -7.38 -2.16
N GLY A 34 -17.01 -7.22 -3.22
CA GLY A 34 -18.33 -7.83 -3.34
C GLY A 34 -19.37 -7.28 -2.36
N LEU A 35 -19.18 -6.06 -1.86
CA LEU A 35 -20.04 -5.40 -0.88
C LEU A 35 -21.08 -4.50 -1.55
N LYS A 36 -22.19 -4.25 -0.86
CA LYS A 36 -23.20 -3.28 -1.29
C LYS A 36 -22.58 -1.87 -1.34
N ALA A 37 -22.92 -1.10 -2.38
CA ALA A 37 -22.46 0.27 -2.54
C ALA A 37 -22.67 1.11 -1.26
N PRO A 38 -21.66 1.90 -0.86
CA PRO A 38 -21.74 2.72 0.35
C PRO A 38 -22.77 3.84 0.17
N LYS A 39 -23.35 4.29 1.29
CA LYS A 39 -24.24 5.45 1.29
C LYS A 39 -23.47 6.69 0.86
N GLU A 40 -24.12 7.53 0.05
CA GLU A 40 -23.58 8.83 -0.34
C GLU A 40 -23.28 9.72 0.90
N PRO A 41 -22.07 10.30 0.98
CA PRO A 41 -21.69 11.15 2.09
C PRO A 41 -22.32 12.54 1.96
N ASN A 42 -22.22 13.32 3.04
CA ASN A 42 -22.42 14.76 2.93
C ASN A 42 -21.23 15.38 2.18
N PHE A 43 -21.41 15.66 0.89
CA PHE A 43 -20.36 16.25 0.06
C PHE A 43 -19.90 17.64 0.51
N THR A 44 -20.75 18.39 1.19
CA THR A 44 -20.34 19.67 1.79
C THR A 44 -19.35 19.44 2.93
N ASP A 45 -19.60 18.46 3.80
CA ASP A 45 -18.67 18.12 4.88
C ASP A 45 -17.32 17.64 4.30
N TRP A 46 -17.36 16.77 3.30
CA TRP A 46 -16.16 16.24 2.65
C TRP A 46 -15.37 17.32 1.93
N ALA A 47 -16.03 18.20 1.18
CA ALA A 47 -15.38 19.32 0.52
C ALA A 47 -14.77 20.29 1.54
N ASN A 48 -15.44 20.54 2.67
CA ASN A 48 -14.87 21.34 3.74
C ASN A 48 -13.62 20.70 4.36
N ASP A 49 -13.66 19.39 4.65
CA ASP A 49 -12.51 18.69 5.20
C ASP A 49 -11.32 18.71 4.22
N ILE A 50 -11.56 18.56 2.91
CA ILE A 50 -10.52 18.69 1.87
C ILE A 50 -9.97 20.11 1.77
N ARG A 51 -10.85 21.13 1.86
CA ARG A 51 -10.42 22.53 1.92
C ARG A 51 -9.47 22.76 3.09
N LEU A 52 -9.75 22.18 4.27
CA LEU A 52 -8.85 22.30 5.42
C LEU A 52 -7.49 21.63 5.11
N MET A 53 -7.49 20.48 4.45
CA MET A 53 -6.24 19.81 4.03
C MET A 53 -5.42 20.65 3.03
N THR A 54 -6.08 21.40 2.15
CA THR A 54 -5.38 22.23 1.15
C THR A 54 -4.92 23.57 1.70
N THR A 55 -5.74 24.21 2.53
CA THR A 55 -5.49 25.58 3.00
C THR A 55 -4.76 25.65 4.34
N ILE A 56 -4.92 24.66 5.20
CA ILE A 56 -4.29 24.61 6.53
C ILE A 56 -3.12 23.64 6.53
N ASP A 57 -3.32 22.43 6.03
CA ASP A 57 -2.29 21.37 6.11
C ASP A 57 -1.28 21.44 4.93
N GLY A 58 -1.58 22.25 3.91
CA GLY A 58 -0.68 22.48 2.77
C GLY A 58 -0.63 21.33 1.75
N HIS A 59 -1.59 20.42 1.75
CA HIS A 59 -1.66 19.32 0.79
C HIS A 59 -2.45 19.69 -0.46
N THR A 60 -1.91 19.44 -1.63
CA THR A 60 -2.64 19.63 -2.89
C THR A 60 -3.75 18.58 -3.06
N HIS A 61 -4.81 18.91 -3.81
CA HIS A 61 -5.87 17.92 -4.14
C HIS A 61 -5.30 16.65 -4.78
N LYS A 62 -4.21 16.78 -5.56
CA LYS A 62 -3.52 15.66 -6.19
C LYS A 62 -2.91 14.74 -5.14
N GLU A 63 -2.19 15.29 -4.17
CA GLU A 63 -1.60 14.51 -3.07
C GLU A 63 -2.69 13.81 -2.25
N ILE A 64 -3.79 14.51 -1.94
CA ILE A 64 -4.93 13.94 -1.21
C ILE A 64 -5.51 12.72 -1.97
N CYS A 65 -5.78 12.87 -3.26
CA CYS A 65 -6.28 11.76 -4.09
C CYS A 65 -5.28 10.60 -4.19
N GLN A 66 -4.00 10.89 -4.40
CA GLN A 66 -2.95 9.87 -4.51
C GLN A 66 -2.77 9.11 -3.20
N PHE A 67 -2.80 9.82 -2.08
CA PHE A 67 -2.63 9.21 -0.76
C PHE A 67 -3.83 8.35 -0.40
N TYR A 68 -5.05 8.85 -0.63
CA TYR A 68 -6.27 8.06 -0.44
C TYR A 68 -6.26 6.79 -1.31
N LYS A 69 -5.83 6.90 -2.58
CA LYS A 69 -5.67 5.73 -3.47
C LYS A 69 -4.76 4.68 -2.84
N ARG A 70 -3.59 5.09 -2.34
CA ARG A 70 -2.61 4.19 -1.71
C ARG A 70 -3.19 3.52 -0.46
N ILE A 71 -3.88 4.28 0.37
CA ILE A 71 -4.52 3.78 1.59
C ILE A 71 -5.60 2.74 1.28
N THR A 72 -6.41 2.97 0.24
CA THR A 72 -7.46 2.01 -0.15
C THR A 72 -6.95 0.66 -0.66
N GLN A 73 -5.65 0.55 -0.97
CA GLN A 73 -5.00 -0.71 -1.38
C GLN A 73 -4.47 -1.51 -0.18
N ASP A 74 -4.38 -0.89 1.01
CA ASP A 74 -3.91 -1.55 2.22
C ASP A 74 -5.11 -2.15 2.99
N ASP A 75 -5.08 -3.45 3.26
CA ASP A 75 -6.21 -4.18 3.85
C ASP A 75 -6.60 -3.72 5.25
N PHE A 76 -5.65 -3.17 6.01
CA PHE A 76 -5.90 -2.62 7.32
C PHE A 76 -6.49 -1.20 7.19
N TRP A 77 -5.82 -0.33 6.45
CA TRP A 77 -6.20 1.08 6.40
C TRP A 77 -7.44 1.36 5.57
N LYS A 78 -7.71 0.58 4.52
CA LYS A 78 -8.94 0.71 3.73
C LYS A 78 -10.21 0.48 4.55
N LYS A 79 -10.11 -0.13 5.74
CA LYS A 79 -11.22 -0.29 6.70
C LYS A 79 -11.34 0.90 7.66
N ASN A 80 -10.22 1.46 8.08
CA ASN A 80 -10.16 2.52 9.10
C ASN A 80 -10.26 3.95 8.53
N VAL A 81 -9.84 4.18 7.28
CA VAL A 81 -9.86 5.50 6.63
C VAL A 81 -10.93 5.51 5.53
N GLN A 82 -12.07 6.09 5.85
CA GLN A 82 -13.31 5.99 5.04
C GLN A 82 -13.83 7.33 4.51
N CYS A 83 -13.22 8.43 4.93
CA CYS A 83 -13.60 9.79 4.54
C CYS A 83 -12.42 10.78 4.71
N PRO A 84 -12.51 11.99 4.13
CA PRO A 84 -11.46 13.00 4.23
C PRO A 84 -11.10 13.38 5.67
N ARG A 85 -12.08 13.46 6.59
CA ARG A 85 -11.82 13.73 8.02
C ARG A 85 -10.86 12.73 8.65
N THR A 86 -11.15 11.43 8.46
CA THR A 86 -10.30 10.36 8.99
C THR A 86 -8.94 10.32 8.29
N LEU A 87 -8.90 10.65 6.99
CA LEU A 87 -7.66 10.73 6.23
C LEU A 87 -6.75 11.83 6.79
N ARG A 88 -7.31 13.03 6.99
CA ARG A 88 -6.62 14.18 7.59
C ARG A 88 -6.07 13.86 8.98
N ALA A 89 -6.90 13.28 9.84
CA ALA A 89 -6.50 12.94 11.21
C ALA A 89 -5.38 11.90 11.29
N GLN A 90 -5.25 11.04 10.28
CA GLN A 90 -4.25 9.97 10.23
C GLN A 90 -3.08 10.30 9.29
N TRP A 91 -3.03 11.50 8.71
CA TRP A 91 -2.13 11.81 7.60
C TRP A 91 -0.65 11.56 7.93
N ASP A 92 -0.19 12.06 9.08
CA ASP A 92 1.21 11.96 9.49
C ASP A 92 1.61 10.54 9.90
N ASP A 93 0.78 9.85 10.69
CA ASP A 93 1.00 8.45 11.07
C ASP A 93 1.07 7.55 9.83
N LEU A 94 0.17 7.77 8.87
CA LEU A 94 0.17 7.04 7.60
C LEU A 94 1.39 7.38 6.76
N THR A 95 1.80 8.64 6.70
CA THR A 95 2.99 9.07 5.95
C THR A 95 4.23 8.35 6.47
N LEU A 96 4.44 8.31 7.80
CA LEU A 96 5.55 7.60 8.43
C LEU A 96 5.52 6.11 8.15
N ARG A 97 4.36 5.47 8.33
CA ARG A 97 4.22 4.02 8.10
C ARG A 97 4.40 3.63 6.64
N LEU A 98 3.95 4.48 5.72
CA LEU A 98 4.02 4.23 4.28
C LEU A 98 5.38 4.62 3.69
N ALA A 99 6.17 5.47 4.34
CA ALA A 99 7.55 5.74 3.94
C ALA A 99 8.44 4.49 4.05
N GLY A 100 8.19 3.61 5.03
CA GLY A 100 8.93 2.36 5.23
C GLY A 100 8.62 1.24 4.21
N LYS A 101 7.48 1.32 3.49
CA LYS A 101 7.11 0.35 2.46
C LYS A 101 7.64 0.79 1.08
N LYS A 102 8.96 0.75 0.85
CA LYS A 102 9.50 0.84 -0.52
C LYS A 102 9.12 -0.43 -1.27
N LYS A 103 8.47 -0.31 -2.44
CA LYS A 103 8.30 -1.44 -3.35
C LYS A 103 9.69 -1.91 -3.78
N ILE A 104 10.07 -3.11 -3.36
CA ILE A 104 11.32 -3.70 -3.77
C ILE A 104 11.12 -4.26 -5.17
N THR A 105 11.91 -3.77 -6.11
CA THR A 105 11.98 -4.37 -7.44
C THR A 105 12.74 -5.69 -7.30
N ILE A 106 11.99 -6.79 -7.33
CA ILE A 106 12.58 -8.13 -7.30
C ILE A 106 12.93 -8.52 -8.74
N ASP A 107 14.20 -8.82 -9.00
CA ASP A 107 14.61 -9.48 -10.22
C ASP A 107 14.08 -10.93 -10.21
N SER A 108 13.03 -11.17 -10.99
CA SER A 108 12.40 -12.49 -11.06
C SER A 108 13.28 -13.54 -11.72
N VAL A 109 14.18 -13.12 -12.61
CA VAL A 109 15.11 -14.02 -13.31
C VAL A 109 16.14 -14.51 -12.32
N GLU A 110 16.81 -13.59 -11.63
CA GLU A 110 17.81 -13.93 -10.61
C GLU A 110 17.21 -14.83 -9.52
N ARG A 111 16.01 -14.51 -9.04
CA ARG A 111 15.31 -15.30 -8.01
C ARG A 111 15.08 -16.73 -8.47
N ASP A 112 14.45 -16.91 -9.63
CA ASP A 112 14.05 -18.25 -10.10
C ASP A 112 15.27 -19.07 -10.56
N GLU A 113 16.32 -18.44 -11.10
CA GLU A 113 17.61 -19.10 -11.37
C GLU A 113 18.32 -19.52 -10.09
N THR A 114 18.33 -18.65 -9.07
CA THR A 114 18.96 -18.99 -7.79
C THR A 114 18.31 -20.22 -7.19
N PHE A 115 16.97 -20.31 -7.21
CA PHE A 115 16.25 -21.51 -6.77
C PHE A 115 16.85 -22.76 -7.40
N ARG A 116 16.99 -22.80 -8.74
CA ARG A 116 17.52 -23.97 -9.47
C ARG A 116 18.94 -24.36 -9.06
N LEU A 117 19.76 -23.38 -8.66
CA LEU A 117 21.18 -23.61 -8.38
C LEU A 117 21.47 -23.98 -6.92
N ILE A 118 20.66 -23.55 -5.95
CA ILE A 118 21.03 -23.65 -4.51
C ILE A 118 21.15 -25.09 -3.98
N TRP A 119 20.65 -26.09 -4.71
CA TRP A 119 20.75 -27.51 -4.32
C TRP A 119 21.92 -28.24 -4.98
N GLY A 120 22.59 -27.61 -5.95
CA GLY A 120 23.79 -28.15 -6.57
C GLY A 120 24.98 -28.12 -5.61
N THR A 121 25.92 -29.06 -5.79
CA THR A 121 27.18 -29.04 -5.07
C THR A 121 28.04 -27.87 -5.57
N GLY A 122 28.61 -27.09 -4.65
CA GLY A 122 29.54 -26.00 -4.97
C GLY A 122 28.91 -24.65 -5.33
N TRP A 123 27.58 -24.50 -5.23
CA TRP A 123 26.95 -23.18 -5.36
C TRP A 123 27.37 -22.21 -4.24
N LYS A 124 27.57 -20.94 -4.59
CA LYS A 124 27.91 -19.86 -3.66
C LYS A 124 27.01 -18.64 -3.88
N PRO A 125 26.52 -17.99 -2.81
CA PRO A 125 25.66 -16.82 -2.92
C PRO A 125 26.46 -15.60 -3.46
N LYS A 126 25.83 -14.82 -4.34
CA LYS A 126 26.42 -13.60 -4.92
C LYS A 126 26.05 -12.33 -4.16
N ASN A 127 24.98 -12.38 -3.36
CA ASN A 127 24.52 -11.25 -2.55
C ASN A 127 23.83 -11.76 -1.27
N LYS A 128 23.56 -10.83 -0.35
CA LYS A 128 22.95 -11.11 0.95
C LYS A 128 21.54 -11.72 0.84
N ILE A 129 20.79 -11.36 -0.20
CA ILE A 129 19.44 -11.93 -0.44
C ILE A 129 19.55 -13.41 -0.78
N GLN A 130 20.43 -13.79 -1.71
CA GLN A 130 20.67 -15.18 -2.08
C GLN A 130 21.10 -16.03 -0.87
N GLU A 131 22.00 -15.49 -0.05
CA GLU A 131 22.50 -16.17 1.15
C GLU A 131 21.37 -16.45 2.15
N LEU A 132 20.67 -15.40 2.59
CA LEU A 132 19.60 -15.51 3.59
C LEU A 132 18.43 -16.33 3.08
N ALA A 133 18.01 -16.13 1.81
CA ALA A 133 16.94 -16.92 1.21
C ALA A 133 17.31 -18.40 1.12
N ALA A 134 18.55 -18.74 0.72
CA ALA A 134 19.00 -20.12 0.66
C ALA A 134 19.03 -20.79 2.04
N ILE A 135 19.49 -20.09 3.08
CA ILE A 135 19.46 -20.57 4.46
C ILE A 135 18.01 -20.88 4.88
N GLN A 136 17.09 -19.95 4.63
CA GLN A 136 15.69 -20.11 5.01
C GLN A 136 14.99 -21.22 4.21
N ALA A 137 15.28 -21.35 2.91
CA ALA A 137 14.75 -22.43 2.09
C ALA A 137 15.22 -23.81 2.55
N LYS A 138 16.51 -23.95 2.92
CA LYS A 138 17.05 -25.19 3.49
C LYS A 138 16.40 -25.53 4.82
N LYS A 139 16.26 -24.53 5.71
CA LYS A 139 15.57 -24.67 7.00
C LYS A 139 14.12 -25.09 6.85
N ASN A 140 13.42 -24.54 5.86
CA ASN A 140 12.02 -24.85 5.55
C ASN A 140 11.84 -26.14 4.72
N GLY A 141 12.94 -26.84 4.40
CA GLY A 141 12.88 -28.14 3.71
C GLY A 141 12.45 -28.08 2.25
N LEU A 142 12.61 -26.94 1.56
CA LEU A 142 12.14 -26.75 0.18
C LEU A 142 12.75 -27.76 -0.80
N GLY A 143 13.96 -28.26 -0.54
CA GLY A 143 14.59 -29.29 -1.39
C GLY A 143 13.89 -30.66 -1.37
N ARG A 144 12.94 -30.89 -0.43
CA ARG A 144 12.11 -32.10 -0.38
C ARG A 144 10.75 -31.91 -1.05
N MET A 145 10.42 -30.68 -1.44
CA MET A 145 9.15 -30.35 -2.10
C MET A 145 9.25 -30.62 -3.61
N ASN A 146 8.11 -30.82 -4.26
CA ASN A 146 8.08 -30.79 -5.72
C ASN A 146 8.41 -29.38 -6.24
N GLU A 147 8.85 -29.29 -7.50
CA GLU A 147 9.36 -28.04 -8.08
C GLU A 147 8.33 -26.90 -8.04
N VAL A 148 7.06 -27.20 -8.33
CA VAL A 148 5.98 -26.20 -8.37
C VAL A 148 5.73 -25.60 -6.98
N ALA A 149 5.56 -26.45 -5.96
CA ALA A 149 5.31 -26.02 -4.60
C ALA A 149 6.56 -25.37 -3.98
N GLY A 150 7.75 -25.89 -4.30
CA GLY A 150 9.02 -25.33 -3.90
C GLY A 150 9.25 -23.94 -4.47
N LEU A 151 8.99 -23.72 -5.77
CA LEU A 151 9.07 -22.41 -6.42
C LEU A 151 8.08 -21.42 -5.80
N ALA A 152 6.85 -21.84 -5.53
CA ALA A 152 5.85 -20.99 -4.90
C ALA A 152 6.30 -20.54 -3.49
N ALA A 153 6.78 -21.48 -2.67
CA ALA A 153 7.32 -21.17 -1.34
C ALA A 153 8.57 -20.29 -1.42
N TRP A 154 9.46 -20.55 -2.37
CA TRP A 154 10.68 -19.78 -2.62
C TRP A 154 10.39 -18.32 -2.95
N ARG A 155 9.38 -18.06 -3.78
CA ARG A 155 8.94 -16.70 -4.12
C ARG A 155 8.57 -15.89 -2.88
N GLY A 156 7.85 -16.52 -1.94
CA GLY A 156 7.50 -15.92 -0.66
C GLY A 156 8.73 -15.64 0.21
N ILE A 157 9.63 -16.63 0.35
CA ILE A 157 10.87 -16.48 1.13
C ILE A 157 11.74 -15.35 0.56
N TRP A 158 11.95 -15.34 -0.75
CA TRP A 158 12.79 -14.32 -1.40
C TRP A 158 12.24 -12.91 -1.19
N GLN A 159 10.91 -12.74 -1.29
CA GLN A 159 10.28 -11.46 -1.02
C GLN A 159 10.49 -11.01 0.42
N GLN A 160 10.26 -11.90 1.40
CA GLN A 160 10.48 -11.58 2.81
C GLN A 160 11.93 -11.17 3.12
N VAL A 161 12.89 -11.92 2.56
CA VAL A 161 14.32 -11.63 2.74
C VAL A 161 14.71 -10.32 2.08
N ALA A 162 14.22 -10.04 0.87
CA ALA A 162 14.48 -8.79 0.18
C ALA A 162 13.94 -7.60 1.00
N GLU A 163 12.73 -7.74 1.56
CA GLU A 163 12.11 -6.76 2.48
C GLU A 163 12.95 -6.52 3.73
N GLN A 164 13.46 -7.58 4.36
CA GLN A 164 14.34 -7.46 5.53
C GLN A 164 15.66 -6.75 5.18
N VAL A 165 16.33 -7.15 4.10
CA VAL A 165 17.61 -6.54 3.68
C VAL A 165 17.44 -5.06 3.34
N ALA A 166 16.33 -4.68 2.69
CA ALA A 166 16.05 -3.28 2.39
C ALA A 166 15.78 -2.44 3.65
N GLN A 167 15.20 -3.04 4.70
CA GLN A 167 15.00 -2.38 6.00
C GLN A 167 16.32 -2.19 6.75
N GLU A 168 17.23 -3.17 6.72
CA GLU A 168 18.54 -3.09 7.38
C GLU A 168 19.44 -1.99 6.81
N VAL A 169 19.32 -1.65 5.51
CA VAL A 169 20.12 -0.59 4.87
C VAL A 169 19.68 0.83 5.30
N LEU A 170 18.51 0.96 5.93
CA LEU A 170 17.96 2.25 6.37
C LEU A 170 18.25 2.57 7.85
N LEU A 171 18.97 1.68 8.56
CA LEU A 171 19.43 1.84 9.95
C LEU A 171 20.94 2.11 9.97
#